data_AF-A0A842PFX1-F1
#
_entry.id   AF-A0A842PFX1-F1
#
_cell.length_a   1.000
_cell.length_b   1.000
_cell.length_c   1.000
_cell.angle_alpha   90.00
_cell.angle_beta   90.00
_cell.angle_gamma   90.00
#
_symmetry.space_group_name_H-M   'P 1'
#
loop_
_entity.id
_entity.type
_entity.pdbx_description
1 polymer ?
#
loop_
_entity_poly.entity_id
_entity_poly.type
_entity_poly.pdbx_seq_one_letter_code
_entity_poly.pdbx_strand_id
1 'polypeptide(L)'
;MPREEIWTEKYRPRKLEEVSGQNAIINNLQSYVRRRNLPHLIFSGPAGVGKTAAAVAMARELYGDTWAENFTELNASDERGIEVVRNKIKNFART
;
A
#
# COMPACT_ATOMS: atom_id res chain seq x y z
N MET A 1 -15.90 -25.35 -8.37
CA MET A 1 -14.44 -25.38 -8.59
C MET A 1 -13.80 -24.59 -7.46
N PRO A 2 -12.87 -25.16 -6.66
CA PRO A 2 -12.06 -24.32 -5.78
C PRO A 2 -11.30 -23.34 -6.68
N ARG A 3 -11.38 -22.03 -6.41
CA ARG A 3 -10.54 -21.06 -7.12
C ARG A 3 -9.09 -21.48 -6.90
N GLU A 4 -8.37 -21.77 -7.98
CA GLU A 4 -6.92 -21.93 -7.93
C GLU A 4 -6.34 -20.64 -7.34
N GLU A 5 -5.76 -20.75 -6.15
CA GLU A 5 -5.35 -19.60 -5.37
C GLU A 5 -4.00 -19.09 -5.91
N ILE A 6 -3.96 -17.87 -6.43
CA ILE A 6 -2.73 -17.28 -6.98
C ILE A 6 -1.74 -17.05 -5.84
N TRP A 7 -0.60 -17.75 -5.85
CA TRP A 7 0.36 -17.72 -4.74
C TRP A 7 0.90 -16.32 -4.45
N THR A 8 1.06 -15.48 -5.48
CA THR A 8 1.53 -14.10 -5.31
C THR A 8 0.58 -13.26 -4.47
N GLU A 9 -0.71 -13.57 -4.49
CA GLU A 9 -1.72 -12.91 -3.66
C GLU A 9 -1.86 -13.58 -2.30
N LYS A 10 -1.84 -14.92 -2.28
CA LYS A 10 -1.91 -15.71 -1.05
C LYS A 10 -0.80 -15.33 -0.06
N TYR A 11 0.42 -15.19 -0.56
CA TYR A 11 1.62 -14.88 0.23
C TYR A 11 2.03 -13.41 0.13
N ARG A 12 1.15 -12.53 -0.36
CA ARG A 12 1.42 -11.09 -0.38
C ARG A 12 1.63 -10.60 1.07
N PRO A 13 2.76 -9.94 1.38
CA PRO A 13 3.03 -9.39 2.71
C PRO A 13 1.88 -8.53 3.23
N ARG A 14 1.48 -8.79 4.47
CA ARG A 14 0.45 -8.04 5.22
C ARG A 14 1.08 -7.09 6.23
N LYS A 15 2.32 -7.36 6.65
CA LYS A 15 3.13 -6.53 7.53
C LYS A 15 4.45 -6.15 6.87
N LEU A 16 5.06 -5.05 7.32
CA LEU A 16 6.34 -4.56 6.83
C LEU A 16 7.47 -5.56 7.10
N GLU A 17 7.41 -6.28 8.22
CA GLU A 17 8.38 -7.33 8.59
C GLU A 17 8.37 -8.54 7.65
N GLU A 18 7.28 -8.77 6.92
CA GLU A 18 7.13 -9.86 5.96
C GLU A 18 7.66 -9.48 4.57
N VAL A 19 7.98 -8.21 4.33
CA VAL A 19 8.59 -7.76 3.08
C VAL A 19 10.07 -8.18 3.09
N SER A 20 10.41 -9.13 2.24
CA SER A 20 11.77 -9.64 2.14
C SER A 20 12.69 -8.68 1.38
N GLY A 21 13.89 -8.49 1.91
CA GLY A 21 14.89 -7.58 1.36
C GLY A 21 14.64 -6.12 1.75
N GLN A 22 15.60 -5.25 1.44
CA GLN A 22 15.50 -3.80 1.70
C GLN A 22 15.39 -3.41 3.20
N ASN A 23 16.07 -4.14 4.10
CA ASN A 23 16.00 -3.94 5.56
C ASN A 23 16.09 -2.46 6.00
N ALA A 24 16.99 -1.67 5.41
CA ALA A 24 17.13 -0.26 5.74
C ALA A 24 15.86 0.55 5.41
N ILE A 25 15.23 0.29 4.26
CA ILE A 25 13.97 0.93 3.86
C ILE A 25 12.86 0.48 4.79
N ILE A 26 12.72 -0.83 5.03
CA ILE A 26 11.68 -1.38 5.91
C ILE A 26 11.77 -0.79 7.31
N ASN A 27 12.97 -0.69 7.89
CA ASN A 27 13.18 -0.08 9.21
C ASN A 27 12.73 1.40 9.24
N ASN A 28 12.99 2.15 8.17
CA ASN A 28 12.53 3.54 8.05
C ASN A 28 11.00 3.63 7.96
N LEU A 29 10.38 2.79 7.13
CA LEU A 29 8.92 2.76 6.98
C LEU A 29 8.24 2.38 8.31
N GLN A 30 8.76 1.38 9.02
CA GLN A 30 8.27 1.01 10.35
C GLN A 30 8.42 2.17 11.35
N SER A 31 9.49 2.97 11.26
CA SER A 31 9.65 4.17 12.08
C SER A 31 8.56 5.21 11.81
N TYR A 32 8.20 5.44 10.55
CA TYR A 32 7.10 6.36 10.19
C TYR A 32 5.76 5.87 10.71
N VAL A 33 5.46 4.58 10.57
CA VAL A 33 4.23 3.96 11.07
C VAL A 33 4.16 4.08 12.59
N ARG A 34 5.23 3.69 13.32
CA ARG A 34 5.27 3.80 14.80
C ARG A 34 5.07 5.23 15.30
N ARG A 35 5.65 6.21 14.61
CA ARG A 35 5.53 7.63 14.96
C ARG A 35 4.20 8.24 14.51
N ARG A 36 3.38 7.51 13.73
CA ARG A 36 2.16 8.01 13.08
C ARG A 36 2.39 9.32 12.33
N ASN A 37 3.56 9.46 11.72
CA ASN A 37 3.96 10.64 10.96
C ASN A 37 4.51 10.17 9.62
N LEU A 38 3.61 10.00 8.65
CA LEU A 38 3.96 9.59 7.30
C LEU A 38 4.05 10.83 6.40
N PRO A 39 5.22 11.09 5.77
CA PRO A 39 5.28 12.04 4.68
C PRO A 39 4.62 11.45 3.42
N HIS A 40 4.44 12.27 2.38
CA HIS A 40 4.15 11.74 1.05
C HIS A 40 5.36 10.97 0.51
N LEU A 41 5.13 9.74 0.04
CA LEU A 41 6.17 8.82 -0.39
C LEU A 41 6.00 8.48 -1.87
N ILE A 42 7.14 8.33 -2.56
CA ILE A 42 7.20 7.76 -3.90
C ILE A 42 8.04 6.49 -3.83
N PHE A 43 7.43 5.36 -4.17
CA PHE A 43 8.13 4.07 -4.25
C PHE A 43 8.58 3.84 -5.69
N SER A 44 9.90 3.78 -5.92
CA SER A 44 10.48 3.50 -7.24
C SER A 44 11.36 2.25 -7.21
N GLY A 45 11.46 1.58 -8.35
CA GLY A 45 12.26 0.36 -8.50
C GLY A 45 11.64 -0.67 -9.45
N PRO A 46 12.35 -1.77 -9.75
CA PRO A 46 11.91 -2.80 -10.70
C PRO A 46 10.58 -3.47 -10.34
N ALA A 47 9.94 -4.14 -11.31
CA ALA A 47 8.72 -4.92 -11.03
C ALA A 47 9.01 -6.06 -10.03
N GLY A 48 8.04 -6.39 -9.17
CA GLY A 48 8.14 -7.52 -8.24
C GLY A 48 8.97 -7.28 -6.95
N VAL A 49 9.56 -6.10 -6.73
CA VAL A 49 10.41 -5.85 -5.54
C VAL A 49 9.65 -5.43 -4.26
N GLY A 50 8.33 -5.62 -4.21
CA GLY A 50 7.53 -5.35 -3.00
C GLY A 50 7.05 -3.91 -2.80
N LYS A 51 7.13 -3.03 -3.81
CA LYS A 51 6.67 -1.62 -3.71
C LYS A 51 5.21 -1.48 -3.26
N THR A 52 4.27 -2.08 -4.01
CA THR A 52 2.85 -2.05 -3.69
C THR A 52 2.56 -2.78 -2.37
N ALA A 53 3.23 -3.91 -2.14
CA ALA A 53 3.08 -4.68 -0.90
C ALA A 53 3.49 -3.86 0.33
N ALA A 54 4.59 -3.11 0.26
CA ALA A 54 5.03 -2.25 1.35
C ALA A 54 4.03 -1.12 1.64
N ALA A 55 3.47 -0.47 0.61
CA ALA A 55 2.45 0.57 0.79
C ALA A 55 1.18 0.04 1.47
N VAL A 56 0.70 -1.15 1.05
CA VAL A 56 -0.47 -1.81 1.66
C VAL A 56 -0.17 -2.25 3.11
N ALA A 57 1.01 -2.81 3.36
CA ALA A 57 1.43 -3.22 4.70
C ALA A 57 1.53 -2.02 5.65
N MET A 58 2.08 -0.88 5.19
CA MET A 58 2.11 0.36 5.96
C MET A 58 0.70 0.83 6.34
N ALA A 59 -0.25 0.83 5.39
CA ALA A 59 -1.63 1.23 5.67
C ALA A 59 -2.30 0.30 6.70
N ARG A 60 -2.10 -1.01 6.57
CA ARG A 60 -2.60 -2.01 7.53
C ARG A 60 -2.06 -1.80 8.93
N GLU A 61 -0.75 -1.59 9.06
CA GLU A 61 -0.15 -1.36 10.38
C GLU A 61 -0.52 0.00 10.99
N LEU A 62 -0.71 1.03 10.15
CA LEU A 62 -1.07 2.37 10.62
C LEU A 62 -2.51 2.45 11.13
N TYR A 63 -3.45 1.85 10.38
CA TYR A 63 -4.89 1.98 10.62
C TYR A 63 -5.51 0.75 11.29
N GLY A 64 -4.81 -0.40 11.33
CA GLY A 64 -5.33 -1.62 11.94
C GLY A 64 -6.59 -2.11 11.23
N ASP A 65 -7.64 -2.42 11.99
CA ASP A 65 -8.88 -2.99 11.45
C ASP A 65 -9.62 -2.06 10.48
N THR A 66 -9.44 -0.74 10.59
CA THR A 66 -10.08 0.26 9.72
C THR A 66 -9.25 0.60 8.48
N TRP A 67 -8.16 -0.13 8.21
CA TRP A 67 -7.26 0.18 7.09
C TRP A 67 -7.96 0.23 5.73
N ALA A 68 -8.94 -0.64 5.50
CA ALA A 68 -9.64 -0.73 4.23
C ALA A 68 -10.48 0.52 3.93
N GLU A 69 -10.94 1.22 4.98
CA GLU A 69 -11.69 2.47 4.87
C GLU A 69 -10.75 3.67 4.69
N ASN A 70 -9.52 3.56 5.19
CA ASN A 70 -8.50 4.62 5.21
C ASN A 70 -7.42 4.44 4.14
N PHE A 71 -7.62 3.52 3.18
CA PHE A 71 -6.69 3.26 2.09
C PHE A 71 -7.41 3.14 0.76
N THR A 72 -6.96 3.89 -0.24
CA THR A 72 -7.44 3.79 -1.63
C THR A 72 -6.25 3.50 -2.55
N GLU A 73 -6.29 2.37 -3.24
CA GLU A 73 -5.35 2.02 -4.31
C GLU A 73 -5.93 2.44 -5.66
N LEU A 74 -5.16 3.23 -6.43
CA LEU A 74 -5.53 3.65 -7.78
C LEU A 74 -4.50 3.11 -8.75
N ASN A 75 -4.94 2.25 -9.66
CA ASN A 75 -4.07 1.59 -10.62
C ASN A 75 -4.22 2.17 -12.03
N ALA A 76 -3.13 2.12 -12.80
CA ALA A 76 -3.05 2.71 -14.13
C ALA A 76 -3.93 1.99 -15.18
N SER A 77 -4.36 0.76 -14.92
CA SER A 77 -5.30 0.02 -15.77
C SER A 77 -6.68 0.67 -15.77
N ASP A 78 -7.16 1.07 -14.60
CA ASP A 78 -8.57 1.34 -14.38
C ASP A 78 -8.88 2.85 -14.31
N GLU A 79 -7.92 3.69 -13.92
CA GLU A 79 -8.22 5.05 -13.45
C GLU A 79 -7.25 6.11 -13.98
N ARG A 80 -7.34 6.42 -15.27
CA ARG A 80 -6.40 7.32 -15.99
C ARG A 80 -6.91 8.74 -16.25
N GLY A 81 -8.17 9.03 -15.94
CA GLY A 81 -8.80 10.31 -16.29
C GLY A 81 -8.56 11.42 -15.26
N ILE A 82 -8.53 12.67 -15.73
CA ILE A 82 -8.50 13.86 -14.85
C ILE A 82 -9.68 13.90 -13.87
N GLU A 83 -10.79 13.27 -14.24
CA GLU A 83 -11.98 13.16 -13.40
C GLU A 83 -11.74 12.36 -12.12
N VAL A 84 -10.95 11.28 -12.21
CA VAL A 84 -10.55 10.48 -11.03
C VAL A 84 -9.83 11.36 -10.02
N VAL A 85 -8.90 12.19 -10.49
CA VAL A 85 -8.15 13.10 -9.63
C VAL A 85 -9.08 14.15 -9.02
N ARG A 86 -9.95 14.77 -9.82
CA ARG A 86 -10.82 15.87 -9.37
C ARG A 86 -11.92 15.43 -8.41
N ASN A 87 -12.44 14.22 -8.58
CA ASN A 87 -13.58 13.71 -7.82
C ASN A 87 -13.13 12.67 -6.79
N LYS A 88 -12.66 11.51 -7.23
CA LYS A 88 -12.39 10.36 -6.34
C LYS A 88 -11.29 10.66 -5.32
N ILE A 89 -10.13 11.13 -5.77
CA ILE A 89 -9.00 11.47 -4.87
C ILE A 89 -9.41 12.59 -3.91
N LYS A 90 -10.04 13.65 -4.44
CA LYS A 90 -10.43 14.81 -3.65
C LYS A 90 -11.49 14.48 -2.60
N ASN A 91 -12.45 13.62 -2.92
CA ASN A 91 -13.50 13.21 -1.97
C ASN A 91 -12.92 12.33 -0.87
N PHE A 92 -12.06 11.37 -1.22
CA PHE A 92 -11.40 10.52 -0.24
C PHE A 92 -10.48 11.31 0.72
N ALA A 93 -9.78 12.33 0.23
CA ALA A 93 -8.94 13.18 1.08
C ALA A 93 -9.72 14.17 1.97
N ARG A 94 -11.05 14.23 1.85
CA ARG A 94 -11.93 15.13 2.63
C ARG A 94 -12.67 14.43 3.76
N THR A 95 -12.79 13.10 3.69
CA THR A 95 -13.29 12.23 4.75
C THR A 95 -12.21 11.98 5.78
#